data_AF-A0AAU8J4D7-F1
#
_entry.id   AF-A0AAU8J4D7-F1
#
_cell.length_a   1.000
_cell.length_b   1.000
_cell.length_c   1.000
_cell.angle_alpha   90.00
_cell.angle_beta   90.00
_cell.angle_gamma   90.00
#
_symmetry.space_group_name_H-M   'P 1'
#
loop_
_entity.id
_entity.type
_entity.pdbx_description
1 polymer ?
#
loop_
_entity_poly.entity_id
_entity_poly.type
_entity_poly.pdbx_seq_one_letter_code
_entity_poly.pdbx_strand_id
1 'polypeptide(L)'
;MQHHRPSRRRSAGAGRAVLAACAALAVLSTTGCGQDGRTGSGGAATTTTTTAAADRSGSTSGRDAAKDAFARLERTYGAHLGLYALDTGSGREVAWNDERRFSYNSTVKSFLAAAVLKKNGSDGMDRVLHYDRADVIENSPVSEKHVDTGMSLRALCDAAVRYSDNTAANVLFDDLGGPGRLGTFLKKELGDGITRTDRVEPFLSRWSPGERHDTSTPRRMAADLRELVLGDTLPTAERRTLTAWLRANTTGDTTIRAGVPEGWIVGDKTGTGSYFGARDDIAVVWPPGRKPLVMAILTYRDGAKDIKADDKLLADAAKAAVTALGAEH
;
A
#
# COMPACT_ATOMS: atom_id res chain seq x y z
N MET A 1 38.40 43.83 21.29
CA MET A 1 39.08 42.79 22.12
C MET A 1 38.23 41.53 22.03
N GLN A 2 38.47 40.69 21.01
CA GLN A 2 39.30 39.47 21.06
C GLN A 2 38.78 38.48 22.12
N HIS A 3 37.98 37.50 21.69
CA HIS A 3 38.37 36.12 21.35
C HIS A 3 38.37 35.19 22.56
N HIS A 4 37.48 34.19 22.58
CA HIS A 4 37.87 32.77 22.51
C HIS A 4 36.67 31.81 22.66
N ARG A 5 36.40 31.06 21.58
CA ARG A 5 36.18 29.61 21.65
C ARG A 5 37.56 28.96 21.46
N PRO A 6 37.87 27.84 22.13
CA PRO A 6 37.70 26.50 21.53
C PRO A 6 37.34 25.45 22.63
N SER A 7 37.17 24.13 22.45
CA SER A 7 37.54 23.15 21.43
C SER A 7 36.68 21.88 21.58
N ARG A 8 36.62 21.09 20.51
CA ARG A 8 36.12 19.71 20.46
C ARG A 8 37.03 18.77 21.26
N ARG A 9 36.47 17.71 21.85
CA ARG A 9 37.20 16.45 22.09
C ARG A 9 36.46 15.27 21.45
N ARG A 10 37.15 14.65 20.49
CA ARG A 10 37.00 13.26 20.07
C ARG A 10 37.81 12.38 21.03
N SER A 11 37.31 11.19 21.33
CA SER A 11 38.15 10.04 21.66
C SER A 11 37.45 8.76 21.21
N ALA A 12 38.01 8.12 20.17
CA ALA A 12 38.01 6.68 20.00
C ALA A 12 38.65 6.04 21.25
N GLY A 13 38.43 4.79 21.68
CA GLY A 13 37.99 3.56 21.03
C GLY A 13 38.84 2.45 21.67
N ALA A 14 38.25 1.33 22.06
CA ALA A 14 38.97 0.10 22.37
C ALA A 14 38.01 -1.07 22.20
N GLY A 15 38.23 -1.82 21.12
CA GLY A 15 37.50 -3.05 20.83
C GLY A 15 38.04 -4.24 21.62
N ARG A 16 37.20 -5.26 21.74
CA ARG A 16 37.63 -6.64 22.00
C ARG A 16 36.99 -7.55 20.97
N ALA A 17 37.88 -8.31 20.34
CA ALA A 17 37.64 -9.32 19.33
C ALA A 17 37.00 -10.58 19.90
N VAL A 18 36.24 -11.30 19.07
CA VAL A 18 36.15 -12.77 19.11
C VAL A 18 36.16 -13.28 17.68
N LEU A 19 37.17 -14.11 17.37
CA LEU A 19 37.29 -14.95 16.18
C LEU A 19 36.24 -16.06 16.21
N ALA A 20 35.70 -16.42 15.05
CA ALA A 20 35.41 -17.82 14.74
C ALA A 20 35.55 -18.03 13.22
N ALA A 21 36.53 -18.87 12.87
CA ALA A 21 36.84 -19.31 11.52
C ALA A 21 35.98 -20.52 11.15
N CYS A 22 35.50 -20.59 9.91
CA CYS A 22 35.17 -21.87 9.28
C CYS A 22 35.66 -21.87 7.82
N ALA A 23 36.29 -22.99 7.49
CA ALA A 23 37.17 -23.21 6.36
C ALA A 23 36.44 -23.36 5.02
N ALA A 24 37.13 -22.95 3.96
CA ALA A 24 36.85 -23.32 2.58
C ALA A 24 37.33 -24.75 2.30
N LEU A 25 36.55 -25.52 1.55
CA LEU A 25 37.02 -26.71 0.84
C LEU A 25 36.41 -26.69 -0.56
N ALA A 26 37.29 -26.50 -1.54
CA ALA A 26 37.03 -26.77 -2.95
C ALA A 26 37.66 -28.13 -3.28
N VAL A 27 36.93 -29.01 -3.99
CA VAL A 27 37.52 -30.13 -4.73
C VAL A 27 36.79 -30.27 -6.07
N LEU A 28 37.60 -30.55 -7.09
CA LEU A 28 37.36 -30.53 -8.52
C LEU A 28 36.51 -31.68 -9.08
N SER A 29 36.05 -31.41 -10.29
CA SER A 29 35.40 -32.20 -11.33
C SER A 29 36.01 -33.56 -11.63
N THR A 30 35.17 -34.52 -12.06
CA THR A 30 35.53 -35.52 -13.07
C THR A 30 34.41 -35.75 -14.07
N THR A 31 34.75 -35.53 -15.34
CA THR A 31 34.08 -36.03 -16.55
C THR A 31 34.20 -37.56 -16.64
N GLY A 32 33.11 -38.23 -17.04
CA GLY A 32 33.12 -39.63 -17.43
C GLY A 32 32.50 -39.81 -18.82
N CYS A 33 33.35 -40.00 -19.82
CA CYS A 33 32.96 -40.61 -21.10
C CYS A 33 32.97 -42.13 -20.95
N GLY A 34 32.02 -42.81 -21.59
CA GLY A 34 32.03 -44.25 -21.79
C GLY A 34 31.21 -44.63 -23.02
N GLN A 35 31.89 -44.90 -24.13
CA GLN A 35 31.40 -45.64 -25.28
C GLN A 35 31.79 -47.11 -25.12
N ASP A 36 30.90 -48.02 -25.55
CA ASP A 36 31.12 -49.35 -26.15
C ASP A 36 29.81 -50.14 -25.99
N GLY A 37 29.25 -50.92 -26.91
CA GLY A 37 29.63 -51.41 -28.23
C GLY A 37 28.44 -52.20 -28.81
N ARG A 38 28.47 -52.46 -30.12
CA ARG A 38 27.46 -53.16 -30.95
C ARG A 38 27.12 -54.57 -30.43
N THR A 39 25.92 -55.12 -30.62
CA THR A 39 25.43 -55.77 -31.87
C THR A 39 24.07 -56.45 -31.60
N GLY A 40 23.21 -56.61 -32.63
CA GLY A 40 22.27 -57.74 -32.69
C GLY A 40 20.77 -57.49 -32.90
N SER A 41 20.37 -57.26 -34.16
CA SER A 41 19.19 -57.79 -34.88
C SER A 41 17.94 -58.26 -34.10
N GLY A 42 16.76 -57.71 -34.44
CA GLY A 42 15.49 -58.44 -34.33
C GLY A 42 14.20 -57.62 -34.45
N GLY A 43 13.55 -57.67 -35.62
CA GLY A 43 12.10 -57.84 -35.77
C GLY A 43 11.11 -56.78 -35.23
N ALA A 44 10.60 -55.96 -36.16
CA ALA A 44 9.20 -55.57 -36.37
C ALA A 44 8.24 -55.37 -35.17
N ALA A 45 7.81 -54.11 -34.98
CA ALA A 45 6.39 -53.74 -34.86
C ALA A 45 6.26 -52.20 -34.94
N THR A 46 5.93 -51.68 -36.12
CA THR A 46 5.50 -50.29 -36.28
C THR A 46 4.11 -50.16 -35.66
N THR A 47 4.06 -49.79 -34.39
CA THR A 47 2.82 -49.35 -33.74
C THR A 47 2.71 -47.86 -33.97
N THR A 48 1.90 -47.46 -34.94
CA THR A 48 1.55 -46.07 -35.19
C THR A 48 0.67 -45.60 -34.04
N THR A 49 1.27 -45.16 -32.94
CA THR A 49 0.56 -44.47 -31.88
C THR A 49 0.18 -43.09 -32.42
N THR A 50 -1.05 -42.95 -32.92
CA THR A 50 -1.64 -41.66 -33.19
C THR A 50 -1.82 -40.95 -31.84
N THR A 51 -0.80 -40.21 -31.42
CA THR A 51 -0.93 -39.25 -30.34
C THR A 51 -1.89 -38.19 -30.85
N ALA A 52 -3.17 -38.32 -30.49
CA ALA A 52 -4.12 -37.22 -30.60
C ALA A 52 -3.49 -36.06 -29.84
N ALA A 53 -3.00 -35.06 -30.58
CA ALA A 53 -2.64 -33.78 -30.03
C ALA A 53 -3.95 -33.23 -29.45
N ALA A 54 -4.14 -33.42 -28.14
CA ALA A 54 -5.14 -32.70 -27.39
C ALA A 54 -4.84 -31.22 -27.63
N ASP A 55 -5.72 -30.61 -28.42
CA ASP A 55 -5.76 -29.19 -28.68
C ASP A 55 -5.88 -28.51 -27.32
N ARG A 56 -4.74 -28.12 -26.75
CA ARG A 56 -4.68 -27.20 -25.62
C ARG A 56 -5.07 -25.84 -26.18
N SER A 57 -6.37 -25.69 -26.46
CA SER A 57 -7.01 -24.39 -26.46
C SER A 57 -6.68 -23.80 -25.09
N GLY A 58 -5.71 -22.89 -25.09
CA GLY A 58 -5.20 -22.27 -23.89
C GLY A 58 -6.34 -21.47 -23.30
N SER A 59 -7.05 -22.05 -22.33
CA SER A 59 -7.78 -21.28 -21.34
C SER A 59 -6.76 -20.28 -20.79
N THR A 60 -6.86 -19.04 -21.24
CA THR A 60 -6.12 -17.91 -20.69
C THR A 60 -6.47 -17.95 -19.21
N SER A 61 -5.50 -18.33 -18.36
CA SER A 61 -5.79 -18.49 -16.95
C SER A 61 -6.34 -17.15 -16.44
N GLY A 62 -7.27 -17.14 -15.47
CA GLY A 62 -7.87 -15.88 -14.99
C GLY A 62 -6.84 -14.82 -14.57
N ARG A 63 -5.61 -15.25 -14.23
CA ARG A 63 -4.45 -14.37 -13.96
C ARG A 63 -3.90 -13.68 -15.21
N ASP A 64 -3.83 -14.39 -16.34
CA ASP A 64 -3.33 -13.83 -17.61
C ASP A 64 -4.34 -12.81 -18.16
N ALA A 65 -5.64 -13.09 -18.04
CA ALA A 65 -6.70 -12.16 -18.42
C ALA A 65 -6.69 -10.86 -17.57
N ALA A 66 -6.37 -10.96 -16.27
CA ALA A 66 -6.25 -9.80 -15.40
C ALA A 66 -5.07 -8.89 -15.80
N LYS A 67 -3.90 -9.47 -16.07
CA LYS A 67 -2.72 -8.73 -16.54
C LYS A 67 -3.01 -7.99 -17.84
N ASP A 68 -3.68 -8.64 -18.79
CA ASP A 68 -4.08 -8.01 -20.04
C ASP A 68 -5.06 -6.84 -19.82
N ALA A 69 -5.96 -6.97 -18.84
CA ALA A 69 -6.86 -5.89 -18.47
C ALA A 69 -6.12 -4.69 -17.89
N PHE A 70 -5.18 -4.89 -16.95
CA PHE A 70 -4.40 -3.80 -16.36
C PHE A 70 -3.51 -3.10 -17.39
N ALA A 71 -2.85 -3.86 -18.27
CA ALA A 71 -2.06 -3.29 -19.36
C ALA A 71 -2.94 -2.48 -20.34
N ARG A 72 -4.19 -2.90 -20.60
CA ARG A 72 -5.15 -2.11 -21.37
C ARG A 72 -5.52 -0.82 -20.64
N LEU A 73 -5.78 -0.87 -19.34
CA LEU A 73 -6.12 0.32 -18.55
C LEU A 73 -5.00 1.36 -18.56
N GLU A 74 -3.73 0.96 -18.40
CA GLU A 74 -2.60 1.90 -18.50
C GLU A 74 -2.58 2.63 -19.86
N ARG A 75 -2.84 1.91 -20.96
CA ARG A 75 -2.93 2.52 -22.30
C ARG A 75 -4.14 3.43 -22.46
N THR A 76 -5.32 3.00 -21.99
CA THR A 76 -6.56 3.76 -22.11
C THR A 76 -6.50 5.07 -21.34
N TYR A 77 -5.93 5.05 -20.13
CA TYR A 77 -5.90 6.21 -19.24
C TYR A 77 -4.60 7.02 -19.30
N GLY A 78 -3.62 6.57 -20.09
CA GLY A 78 -2.29 7.18 -20.18
C GLY A 78 -1.61 7.27 -18.82
N ALA A 79 -1.68 6.20 -18.03
CA ALA A 79 -1.30 6.19 -16.63
C ALA A 79 -0.39 5.01 -16.29
N HIS A 80 0.42 5.19 -15.24
CA HIS A 80 1.08 4.11 -14.52
C HIS A 80 0.13 3.59 -13.46
N LEU A 81 -0.19 2.30 -13.51
CA LEU A 81 -1.07 1.63 -12.57
C LEU A 81 -0.25 0.71 -11.67
N GLY A 82 -0.39 0.88 -10.36
CA GLY A 82 0.03 -0.07 -9.34
C GLY A 82 -1.20 -0.67 -8.67
N LEU A 83 -1.30 -1.99 -8.62
CA LEU A 83 -2.43 -2.69 -8.03
C LEU A 83 -1.97 -3.92 -7.27
N TYR A 84 -2.49 -4.08 -6.06
CA TYR A 84 -2.44 -5.33 -5.33
C TYR A 84 -3.80 -5.64 -4.72
N ALA A 85 -4.29 -6.85 -4.89
CA ALA A 85 -5.51 -7.34 -4.28
C ALA A 85 -5.34 -8.76 -3.74
N LEU A 86 -5.92 -9.03 -2.57
CA LEU A 86 -5.84 -10.30 -1.88
C LEU A 86 -7.25 -10.73 -1.44
N ASP A 87 -7.63 -11.95 -1.76
CA ASP A 87 -8.73 -12.65 -1.10
C ASP A 87 -8.21 -13.30 0.18
N THR A 88 -8.63 -12.79 1.35
CA THR A 88 -8.12 -13.27 2.64
C THR A 88 -8.61 -14.66 3.02
N GLY A 89 -9.66 -15.17 2.36
CA GLY A 89 -10.16 -16.52 2.60
C GLY A 89 -9.39 -17.59 1.82
N SER A 90 -9.15 -17.34 0.53
CA SER A 90 -8.44 -18.29 -0.35
C SER A 90 -6.93 -18.09 -0.41
N GLY A 91 -6.43 -16.92 0.01
CA GLY A 91 -5.04 -16.52 -0.17
C GLY A 91 -4.67 -16.16 -1.61
N ARG A 92 -5.65 -16.12 -2.53
CA ARG A 92 -5.40 -15.76 -3.93
C ARG A 92 -5.06 -14.28 -4.04
N GLU A 93 -4.00 -14.00 -4.79
CA GLU A 93 -3.51 -12.65 -5.08
C GLU A 93 -3.73 -12.27 -6.55
N VAL A 94 -3.96 -10.97 -6.76
CA VAL A 94 -3.92 -10.29 -8.07
C VAL A 94 -2.99 -9.09 -7.92
N ALA A 95 -1.99 -8.99 -8.80
CA ALA A 95 -0.93 -8.01 -8.68
C ALA A 95 -0.53 -7.44 -10.05
N TRP A 96 -0.24 -6.13 -10.08
CA TRP A 96 0.26 -5.39 -11.24
C TRP A 96 1.14 -4.24 -10.77
N ASN A 97 2.43 -4.23 -11.12
CA ASN A 97 3.41 -3.23 -10.63
C ASN A 97 3.35 -3.02 -9.10
N ASP A 98 3.05 -4.07 -8.34
CA ASP A 98 2.68 -4.01 -6.93
C ASP A 98 3.87 -3.74 -5.98
N GLU A 99 5.09 -3.88 -6.49
CA GLU A 99 6.34 -3.52 -5.82
C GLU A 99 6.92 -2.17 -6.29
N ARG A 100 6.33 -1.56 -7.32
CA ARG A 100 6.73 -0.23 -7.77
C ARG A 100 6.27 0.81 -6.75
N ARG A 101 7.05 1.89 -6.61
CA ARG A 101 6.73 3.01 -5.71
C ARG A 101 5.80 4.02 -6.37
N PHE A 102 4.82 4.46 -5.59
CA PHE A 102 3.86 5.51 -5.89
C PHE A 102 3.80 6.45 -4.68
N SER A 103 3.43 7.72 -4.86
CA SER A 103 3.07 8.57 -3.72
C SER A 103 1.83 7.99 -3.05
N TYR A 104 1.80 7.96 -1.72
CA TYR A 104 0.61 7.49 -1.00
C TYR A 104 -0.48 8.57 -0.89
N ASN A 105 -0.13 9.84 -1.15
CA ASN A 105 -0.98 11.01 -0.95
C ASN A 105 -1.80 10.93 0.37
N SER A 106 -3.09 11.25 0.36
CA SER A 106 -3.90 11.17 1.60
C SER A 106 -4.26 9.75 2.07
N THR A 107 -3.88 8.67 1.38
CA THR A 107 -4.16 7.29 1.86
C THR A 107 -3.48 7.01 3.20
N VAL A 108 -2.32 7.65 3.45
CA VAL A 108 -1.54 7.56 4.70
C VAL A 108 -2.32 8.01 5.94
N LYS A 109 -3.38 8.81 5.78
CA LYS A 109 -4.19 9.31 6.91
C LYS A 109 -4.91 8.18 7.65
N SER A 110 -5.19 7.06 6.97
CA SER A 110 -5.69 5.85 7.62
C SER A 110 -4.68 5.27 8.64
N PHE A 111 -3.40 5.26 8.27
CA PHE A 111 -2.31 4.78 9.13
C PHE A 111 -1.97 5.78 10.23
N LEU A 112 -2.07 7.08 9.95
CA LEU A 112 -1.96 8.12 10.97
C LEU A 112 -3.03 7.95 12.06
N ALA A 113 -4.29 7.79 11.67
CA ALA A 113 -5.39 7.54 12.61
C ALA A 113 -5.16 6.25 13.43
N ALA A 114 -4.66 5.18 12.79
CA ALA A 114 -4.29 3.94 13.48
C ALA A 114 -3.17 4.15 14.53
N ALA A 115 -2.13 4.90 14.18
CA ALA A 115 -1.04 5.22 15.10
C ALA A 115 -1.53 6.03 16.31
N VAL A 116 -2.42 7.00 16.08
CA VAL A 116 -3.02 7.82 17.14
C VAL A 116 -3.90 6.96 18.06
N LEU A 117 -4.74 6.09 17.49
CA LEU A 117 -5.55 5.13 18.25
C LEU A 117 -4.66 4.22 19.11
N LYS A 118 -3.61 3.64 18.53
CA LYS A 118 -2.66 2.77 19.25
C LYS A 118 -1.96 3.49 20.41
N LYS A 119 -1.54 4.74 20.18
CA LYS A 119 -0.81 5.56 21.17
C LYS A 119 -1.68 5.91 22.37
N ASN A 120 -2.94 6.29 22.14
CA ASN A 120 -3.78 6.88 23.18
C ASN A 120 -4.78 5.88 23.79
N GLY A 121 -5.11 4.80 23.09
CA GLY A 121 -6.22 3.91 23.45
C GLY A 121 -7.57 4.63 23.39
N SER A 122 -8.66 3.87 23.43
CA SER A 122 -10.02 4.40 23.29
C SER A 122 -10.37 5.50 24.29
N ASP A 123 -9.85 5.41 25.52
CA ASP A 123 -10.09 6.36 26.61
C ASP A 123 -9.32 7.68 26.43
N GLY A 124 -8.19 7.66 25.73
CA GLY A 124 -7.37 8.85 25.50
C GLY A 124 -7.83 9.71 24.32
N MET A 125 -8.82 9.26 23.55
CA MET A 125 -9.22 9.91 22.28
C MET A 125 -10.07 11.16 22.44
N ASP A 126 -10.55 11.48 23.64
CA ASP A 126 -11.40 12.64 23.89
C ASP A 126 -10.59 13.90 24.27
N ARG A 127 -9.25 13.78 24.37
CA ARG A 127 -8.34 14.93 24.54
C ARG A 127 -8.47 15.90 23.36
N VAL A 128 -8.75 17.16 23.68
CA VAL A 128 -8.89 18.27 22.71
C VAL A 128 -7.52 18.86 22.38
N LEU A 129 -7.27 19.05 21.08
CA LEU A 129 -6.13 19.79 20.56
C LEU A 129 -6.62 21.09 19.94
N HIS A 130 -5.91 22.18 20.22
CA HIS A 130 -6.17 23.50 19.66
C HIS A 130 -5.12 23.80 18.59
N TYR A 131 -5.53 24.57 17.59
CA TYR A 131 -4.72 25.03 16.47
C TYR A 131 -5.25 26.40 16.03
N ASP A 132 -4.37 27.19 15.42
CA ASP A 132 -4.67 28.56 15.07
C ASP A 132 -5.27 28.67 13.66
N ARG A 133 -5.87 29.83 13.36
CA ARG A 133 -6.36 30.13 12.01
C ARG A 133 -5.25 30.01 10.96
N ALA A 134 -4.01 30.30 11.35
CA ALA A 134 -2.83 30.22 10.49
C ALA A 134 -2.44 28.78 10.13
N ASP A 135 -2.88 27.79 10.91
CA ASP A 135 -2.64 26.36 10.65
C ASP A 135 -3.66 25.75 9.68
N VAL A 136 -4.73 26.49 9.36
CA VAL A 136 -5.76 26.05 8.43
C VAL A 136 -5.24 26.13 6.99
N ILE A 137 -5.17 24.97 6.33
CA ILE A 137 -4.71 24.84 4.95
C ILE A 137 -5.84 24.34 4.04
N GLU A 138 -5.62 24.41 2.73
CA GLU A 138 -6.58 23.95 1.72
C GLU A 138 -7.04 22.50 1.96
N ASN A 139 -8.30 22.21 1.65
CA ASN A 139 -8.96 20.92 1.88
C ASN A 139 -9.04 20.55 3.38
N SER A 140 -9.60 21.45 4.19
CA SER A 140 -9.85 21.25 5.62
C SER A 140 -11.33 21.49 6.00
N PRO A 141 -12.28 20.77 5.35
CA PRO A 141 -13.71 21.07 5.40
C PRO A 141 -14.36 20.88 6.78
N VAL A 142 -13.67 20.21 7.71
CA VAL A 142 -14.14 20.01 9.09
C VAL A 142 -13.38 20.95 10.01
N SER A 143 -12.05 20.86 10.05
CA SER A 143 -11.25 21.58 11.05
C SER A 143 -11.31 23.10 10.89
N GLU A 144 -11.54 23.63 9.69
CA GLU A 144 -11.70 25.08 9.49
C GLU A 144 -12.84 25.69 10.32
N LYS A 145 -13.83 24.87 10.70
CA LYS A 145 -15.02 25.26 11.48
C LYS A 145 -14.79 25.19 13.00
N HIS A 146 -13.64 24.66 13.43
CA HIS A 146 -13.38 24.32 14.83
C HIS A 146 -12.12 24.98 15.40
N VAL A 147 -11.56 25.98 14.73
CA VAL A 147 -10.37 26.71 15.22
C VAL A 147 -10.62 27.31 16.62
N ASP A 148 -11.80 27.88 16.86
CA ASP A 148 -12.09 28.54 18.15
C ASP A 148 -12.32 27.53 19.29
N THR A 149 -12.73 26.31 18.96
CA THR A 149 -13.06 25.26 19.94
C THR A 149 -11.97 24.22 20.11
N GLY A 150 -11.05 24.11 19.15
CA GLY A 150 -10.25 22.91 18.95
C GLY A 150 -11.10 21.71 18.56
N MET A 151 -10.45 20.55 18.44
CA MET A 151 -11.10 19.27 18.16
C MET A 151 -10.46 18.16 19.00
N SER A 152 -11.26 17.16 19.40
CA SER A 152 -10.71 15.96 20.05
C SER A 152 -9.85 15.14 19.08
N LEU A 153 -8.92 14.34 19.60
CA LEU A 153 -8.18 13.36 18.78
C LEU A 153 -9.13 12.49 17.96
N ARG A 154 -10.25 12.06 18.55
CA ARG A 154 -11.30 11.30 17.87
C ARG A 154 -11.86 12.05 16.66
N ALA A 155 -12.23 13.31 16.85
CA ALA A 155 -12.79 14.14 15.80
C ALA A 155 -11.77 14.48 14.70
N LEU A 156 -10.51 14.70 15.07
CA LEU A 156 -9.42 14.93 14.11
C LEU A 156 -9.15 13.67 13.27
N CYS A 157 -9.11 12.49 13.89
CA CYS A 157 -8.96 11.23 13.15
C CYS A 157 -10.15 10.97 12.22
N ASP A 158 -11.38 11.18 12.70
CA ASP A 158 -12.59 11.07 11.87
C ASP A 158 -12.54 12.01 10.66
N ALA A 159 -12.18 13.28 10.87
CA ALA A 159 -12.01 14.28 9.83
C ALA A 159 -10.94 13.90 8.80
N ALA A 160 -9.76 13.49 9.27
CA ALA A 160 -8.64 13.10 8.40
C ALA A 160 -8.95 11.85 7.58
N VAL A 161 -9.68 10.87 8.13
CA VAL A 161 -10.02 9.63 7.42
C VAL A 161 -11.18 9.87 6.47
N ARG A 162 -12.33 10.38 6.95
CA ARG A 162 -13.57 10.41 6.16
C ARG A 162 -13.65 11.55 5.17
N TYR A 163 -13.06 12.69 5.51
CA TYR A 163 -13.12 13.91 4.70
C TYR A 163 -11.77 14.27 4.10
N SER A 164 -10.73 13.46 4.37
CA SER A 164 -9.36 13.74 3.94
C SER A 164 -8.84 15.10 4.43
N ASP A 165 -9.33 15.58 5.58
CA ASP A 165 -9.04 16.91 6.11
C ASP A 165 -7.54 17.10 6.37
N ASN A 166 -6.95 18.12 5.73
CA ASN A 166 -5.51 18.34 5.72
C ASN A 166 -4.99 18.96 7.02
N THR A 167 -5.67 19.98 7.55
CA THR A 167 -5.30 20.57 8.83
C THR A 167 -5.48 19.56 9.96
N ALA A 168 -6.55 18.76 9.95
CA ALA A 168 -6.69 17.68 10.93
C ALA A 168 -5.51 16.69 10.89
N ALA A 169 -5.05 16.31 9.69
CA ALA A 169 -3.89 15.45 9.54
C ALA A 169 -2.60 16.09 10.07
N ASN A 170 -2.38 17.38 9.81
CA ASN A 170 -1.19 18.09 10.31
C ASN A 170 -1.19 18.20 11.84
N VAL A 171 -2.32 18.54 12.45
CA VAL A 171 -2.46 18.58 13.92
C VAL A 171 -2.18 17.21 14.54
N LEU A 172 -2.65 16.12 13.92
CA LEU A 172 -2.36 14.76 14.36
C LEU A 172 -0.88 14.38 14.18
N PHE A 173 -0.24 14.80 13.08
CA PHE A 173 1.19 14.60 12.91
C PHE A 173 1.97 15.32 14.01
N ASP A 174 1.64 16.55 14.32
CA ASP A 174 2.32 17.33 15.37
C ASP A 174 2.16 16.67 16.75
N ASP A 175 0.95 16.22 17.14
CA ASP A 175 0.75 15.47 18.39
C ASP A 175 1.52 14.14 18.40
N LEU A 176 1.60 13.45 17.26
CA LEU A 176 2.36 12.21 17.14
C LEU A 176 3.89 12.45 17.24
N GLY A 177 4.35 13.66 16.97
CA GLY A 177 5.76 14.06 16.92
C GLY A 177 6.38 14.02 15.52
N GLY A 178 5.56 14.23 14.49
CA GLY A 178 5.93 14.38 13.08
C GLY A 178 5.89 13.08 12.24
N PRO A 179 6.08 13.19 10.92
CA PRO A 179 5.98 12.06 9.98
C PRO A 179 6.88 10.88 10.34
N GLY A 180 8.10 11.12 10.83
CA GLY A 180 9.03 10.06 11.22
C GLY A 180 8.51 9.17 12.37
N ARG A 181 7.59 9.67 13.20
CA ARG A 181 6.93 8.87 14.25
C ARG A 181 5.89 7.92 13.66
N LEU A 182 5.18 8.32 12.62
CA LEU A 182 4.35 7.40 11.85
C LEU A 182 5.21 6.31 11.19
N GLY A 183 6.31 6.66 10.53
CA GLY A 183 7.22 5.67 9.95
C GLY A 183 7.79 4.70 10.99
N THR A 184 8.05 5.18 12.21
CA THR A 184 8.45 4.31 13.33
C THR A 184 7.33 3.35 13.76
N PHE A 185 6.09 3.82 13.82
CA PHE A 185 4.91 2.99 14.10
C PHE A 185 4.76 1.90 13.04
N LEU A 186 4.76 2.27 11.75
CA LEU A 186 4.65 1.33 10.63
C LEU A 186 5.72 0.23 10.72
N LYS A 187 6.97 0.62 10.95
CA LYS A 187 8.08 -0.33 11.08
C LYS A 187 7.93 -1.28 12.28
N LYS A 188 7.55 -0.76 13.44
CA LYS A 188 7.53 -1.54 14.69
C LYS A 188 6.30 -2.42 14.82
N GLU A 189 5.14 -1.90 14.45
CA GLU A 189 3.85 -2.57 14.67
C GLU A 189 3.42 -3.42 13.47
N LEU A 190 3.92 -3.11 12.26
CA LEU A 190 3.53 -3.78 11.00
C LEU A 190 4.71 -4.41 10.25
N GLY A 191 5.94 -4.22 10.73
CA GLY A 191 7.15 -4.69 10.05
C GLY A 191 7.43 -3.95 8.74
N ASP A 192 6.80 -2.79 8.51
CA ASP A 192 6.91 -2.05 7.27
C ASP A 192 8.21 -1.22 7.21
N GLY A 193 9.18 -1.72 6.45
CA GLY A 193 10.42 -1.02 6.09
C GLY A 193 10.39 -0.36 4.70
N ILE A 194 9.24 -0.36 4.03
CA ILE A 194 9.07 0.07 2.64
C ILE A 194 8.45 1.46 2.58
N THR A 195 7.37 1.72 3.33
CA THR A 195 6.73 3.04 3.34
C THR A 195 7.68 4.09 3.90
N ARG A 196 7.74 5.24 3.24
CA ARG A 196 8.51 6.38 3.73
C ARG A 196 7.62 7.56 4.00
N THR A 197 7.67 8.04 5.23
CA THR A 197 6.88 9.14 5.76
C THR A 197 7.80 10.30 6.09
N ASP A 198 7.85 11.29 5.20
CA ASP A 198 8.88 12.32 5.23
C ASP A 198 8.30 13.71 5.55
N ARG A 199 7.12 14.03 5.01
CA ARG A 199 6.54 15.38 5.05
C ARG A 199 5.10 15.36 5.55
N VAL A 200 4.60 16.53 5.92
CA VAL A 200 3.20 16.81 6.29
C VAL A 200 2.42 17.40 5.10
N GLU A 201 1.11 17.61 5.22
CA GLU A 201 0.33 18.26 4.17
C GLU A 201 0.72 19.75 4.04
N PRO A 202 0.66 20.33 2.82
CA PRO A 202 0.30 19.69 1.55
C PRO A 202 1.50 18.99 0.86
N PHE A 203 2.68 19.01 1.48
CA PHE A 203 3.93 18.61 0.82
C PHE A 203 4.04 17.11 0.58
N LEU A 204 3.44 16.27 1.41
CA LEU A 204 3.38 14.82 1.18
C LEU A 204 2.66 14.44 -0.11
N SER A 205 1.77 15.32 -0.60
CA SER A 205 1.02 15.15 -1.86
C SER A 205 1.72 15.81 -3.06
N ARG A 206 2.82 16.54 -2.83
CA ARG A 206 3.66 17.16 -3.87
C ARG A 206 4.83 16.23 -4.19
N TRP A 207 4.53 15.26 -5.04
CA TRP A 207 5.46 14.24 -5.52
C TRP A 207 5.67 14.36 -7.03
N SER A 208 6.86 13.98 -7.51
CA SER A 208 7.19 13.86 -8.93
C SER A 208 7.65 12.45 -9.30
N PRO A 209 7.42 11.98 -10.55
CA PRO A 209 7.89 10.68 -11.02
C PRO A 209 9.36 10.40 -10.68
N GLY A 210 9.60 9.28 -9.98
CA GLY A 210 10.93 8.85 -9.53
C GLY A 210 11.33 9.36 -8.14
N GLU A 211 10.61 10.31 -7.55
CA GLU A 211 10.84 10.74 -6.18
C GLU A 211 10.52 9.61 -5.20
N ARG A 212 11.22 9.66 -4.07
CA ARG A 212 11.29 8.58 -3.09
C ARG A 212 10.61 8.93 -1.77
N HIS A 213 10.38 10.20 -1.48
CA HIS A 213 9.71 10.69 -0.29
C HIS A 213 8.20 10.47 -0.36
N ASP A 214 7.57 10.17 0.77
CA ASP A 214 6.11 10.03 0.88
C ASP A 214 5.53 8.97 -0.07
N THR A 215 6.28 7.87 -0.23
CA THR A 215 5.94 6.76 -1.13
C THR A 215 5.82 5.44 -0.40
N SER A 216 4.99 4.57 -0.96
CA SER A 216 4.95 3.14 -0.63
C SER A 216 4.72 2.33 -1.91
N THR A 217 4.39 1.05 -1.77
CA THR A 217 4.00 0.16 -2.88
C THR A 217 2.58 -0.36 -2.65
N PRO A 218 1.81 -0.69 -3.71
CA PRO A 218 0.47 -1.25 -3.57
C PRO A 218 0.43 -2.45 -2.63
N ARG A 219 1.37 -3.40 -2.76
CA ARG A 219 1.44 -4.58 -1.90
C ARG A 219 1.61 -4.20 -0.42
N ARG A 220 2.48 -3.23 -0.11
CA ARG A 220 2.72 -2.80 1.26
C ARG A 220 1.52 -2.09 1.87
N MET A 221 0.95 -1.14 1.14
CA MET A 221 -0.25 -0.40 1.57
C MET A 221 -1.42 -1.34 1.90
N ALA A 222 -1.68 -2.32 1.04
CA ALA A 222 -2.70 -3.33 1.28
C ALA A 222 -2.38 -4.22 2.49
N ALA A 223 -1.13 -4.63 2.67
CA ALA A 223 -0.72 -5.44 3.81
C ALA A 223 -0.86 -4.69 5.14
N ASP A 224 -0.47 -3.41 5.18
CA ASP A 224 -0.64 -2.56 6.36
C ASP A 224 -2.12 -2.37 6.70
N LEU A 225 -2.94 -2.03 5.71
CA LEU A 225 -4.37 -1.86 5.92
C LEU A 225 -5.03 -3.16 6.41
N ARG A 226 -4.64 -4.31 5.86
CA ARG A 226 -5.10 -5.62 6.30
C ARG A 226 -4.83 -5.83 7.78
N GLU A 227 -3.59 -5.64 8.23
CA GLU A 227 -3.22 -5.89 9.62
C GLU A 227 -3.93 -4.92 10.58
N LEU A 228 -4.12 -3.67 10.17
CA LEU A 228 -4.82 -2.66 10.98
C LEU A 228 -6.33 -2.88 11.10
N VAL A 229 -6.97 -3.46 10.08
CA VAL A 229 -8.43 -3.61 10.00
C VAL A 229 -8.90 -5.03 10.33
N LEU A 230 -8.10 -6.04 10.00
CA LEU A 230 -8.45 -7.46 10.12
C LEU A 230 -7.51 -8.24 11.04
N GLY A 231 -6.26 -7.80 11.21
CA GLY A 231 -5.27 -8.39 12.11
C GLY A 231 -5.33 -7.80 13.51
N ASP A 232 -4.43 -8.24 14.40
CA ASP A 232 -4.46 -7.93 15.83
C ASP A 232 -3.50 -6.80 16.26
N THR A 233 -2.97 -6.03 15.30
CA THR A 233 -2.07 -4.89 15.60
C THR A 233 -2.76 -3.83 16.47
N LEU A 234 -4.03 -3.55 16.20
CA LEU A 234 -4.86 -2.69 17.04
C LEU A 234 -5.70 -3.56 17.99
N PRO A 235 -5.88 -3.14 19.26
CA PRO A 235 -6.87 -3.78 20.11
C PRO A 235 -8.28 -3.63 19.52
N THR A 236 -9.21 -4.48 19.97
CA THR A 236 -10.50 -4.67 19.29
C THR A 236 -11.34 -3.38 19.21
N ALA A 237 -11.32 -2.53 20.23
CA ALA A 237 -12.10 -1.29 20.25
C ALA A 237 -11.57 -0.26 19.23
N GLU A 238 -10.26 -0.12 19.16
CA GLU A 238 -9.54 0.76 18.23
C GLU A 238 -9.69 0.26 16.80
N ARG A 239 -9.54 -1.05 16.56
CA ARG A 239 -9.76 -1.67 15.25
C ARG A 239 -11.19 -1.44 14.75
N ARG A 240 -12.19 -1.58 15.62
CA ARG A 240 -13.60 -1.30 15.28
C ARG A 240 -13.80 0.18 14.94
N THR A 241 -13.16 1.09 15.67
CA THR A 241 -13.22 2.53 15.42
C THR A 241 -12.61 2.88 14.06
N LEU A 242 -11.39 2.41 13.76
CA LEU A 242 -10.77 2.62 12.46
C LEU A 242 -11.61 2.05 11.31
N THR A 243 -12.14 0.84 11.49
CA THR A 243 -13.00 0.18 10.50
C THR A 243 -14.27 0.99 10.24
N ALA A 244 -14.88 1.57 11.29
CA ALA A 244 -16.07 2.40 11.16
C ALA A 244 -15.76 3.68 10.37
N TRP A 245 -14.63 4.35 10.65
CA TRP A 245 -14.21 5.54 9.89
C TRP A 245 -13.97 5.24 8.41
N LEU A 246 -13.25 4.16 8.10
CA LEU A 246 -13.01 3.74 6.71
C LEU A 246 -14.31 3.43 5.97
N ARG A 247 -15.25 2.72 6.63
CA ARG A 247 -16.57 2.42 6.04
C ARG A 247 -17.40 3.67 5.78
N ALA A 248 -17.28 4.67 6.65
CA ALA A 248 -17.96 5.95 6.55
C ALA A 248 -17.18 7.01 5.76
N ASN A 249 -16.10 6.63 5.05
CA ASN A 249 -15.36 7.54 4.18
C ASN A 249 -16.28 8.13 3.11
N THR A 250 -16.17 9.44 2.86
CA THR A 250 -17.05 10.17 1.93
C THR A 250 -16.34 10.54 0.63
N THR A 251 -15.10 10.07 0.43
CA THR A 251 -14.23 10.51 -0.67
C THR A 251 -13.99 9.46 -1.76
N GLY A 252 -14.60 8.27 -1.63
CA GLY A 252 -14.29 7.10 -2.45
C GLY A 252 -15.46 6.47 -3.20
N ASP A 253 -16.62 7.13 -3.26
CA ASP A 253 -17.81 6.58 -3.92
C ASP A 253 -17.57 6.24 -5.41
N THR A 254 -16.71 7.01 -6.07
CA THR A 254 -16.36 6.89 -7.49
C THR A 254 -15.09 6.07 -7.74
N THR A 255 -14.39 5.60 -6.69
CA THR A 255 -13.12 4.86 -6.80
C THR A 255 -13.34 3.35 -6.66
N ILE A 256 -12.71 2.66 -5.68
CA ILE A 256 -12.88 1.21 -5.49
C ILE A 256 -14.35 0.86 -5.26
N ARG A 257 -15.13 1.72 -4.58
CA ARG A 257 -16.56 1.48 -4.34
C ARG A 257 -17.37 1.30 -5.64
N ALA A 258 -17.06 2.07 -6.67
CA ALA A 258 -17.70 1.95 -7.98
C ALA A 258 -17.23 0.71 -8.77
N GLY A 259 -16.12 0.10 -8.37
CA GLY A 259 -15.56 -1.09 -9.01
C GLY A 259 -15.97 -2.42 -8.37
N VAL A 260 -16.65 -2.41 -7.23
CA VAL A 260 -17.14 -3.63 -6.56
C VAL A 260 -18.64 -3.85 -6.83
N PRO A 261 -19.16 -5.09 -6.73
CA PRO A 261 -20.59 -5.34 -6.86
C PRO A 261 -21.43 -4.56 -5.85
N GLU A 262 -22.65 -4.20 -6.27
CA GLU A 262 -23.59 -3.49 -5.41
C GLU A 262 -23.90 -4.28 -4.13
N GLY A 263 -24.10 -3.56 -3.02
CA GLY A 263 -24.37 -4.15 -1.71
C GLY A 263 -23.15 -4.69 -0.96
N TRP A 264 -21.97 -4.73 -1.59
CA TRP A 264 -20.74 -5.04 -0.88
C TRP A 264 -20.33 -3.87 0.02
N ILE A 265 -19.94 -4.18 1.26
CA ILE A 265 -19.46 -3.15 2.18
C ILE A 265 -18.01 -2.84 1.85
N VAL A 266 -17.68 -1.57 1.69
CA VAL A 266 -16.31 -1.11 1.47
C VAL A 266 -15.91 -0.17 2.60
N GLY A 267 -14.70 -0.35 3.11
CA GLY A 267 -14.04 0.60 3.98
C GLY A 267 -12.72 1.00 3.36
N ASP A 268 -12.61 2.25 2.96
CA ASP A 268 -11.56 2.75 2.09
C ASP A 268 -10.95 4.07 2.58
N LYS A 269 -9.78 4.40 2.03
CA LYS A 269 -9.20 5.72 2.14
C LYS A 269 -8.56 6.10 0.81
N THR A 270 -9.07 7.18 0.23
CA THR A 270 -8.53 7.73 -1.01
C THR A 270 -7.33 8.66 -0.81
N GLY A 271 -6.57 8.88 -1.87
CA GLY A 271 -5.48 9.85 -1.95
C GLY A 271 -5.50 10.59 -3.29
N THR A 272 -5.23 11.89 -3.30
CA THR A 272 -5.11 12.69 -4.52
C THR A 272 -3.82 13.49 -4.43
N GLY A 273 -2.93 13.32 -5.40
CA GLY A 273 -1.70 14.09 -5.46
C GLY A 273 -1.93 15.49 -6.00
N SER A 274 -1.04 16.42 -5.64
CA SER A 274 -1.09 17.78 -6.19
C SER A 274 -0.73 17.84 -7.68
N TYR A 275 0.02 16.84 -8.16
CA TYR A 275 0.55 16.82 -9.52
C TYR A 275 0.32 15.48 -10.24
N PHE A 276 0.53 15.50 -11.56
CA PHE A 276 0.66 14.31 -12.41
C PHE A 276 -0.58 13.41 -12.41
N GLY A 277 -1.76 13.98 -12.12
CA GLY A 277 -3.01 13.24 -12.01
C GLY A 277 -2.95 12.07 -11.04
N ALA A 278 -2.09 12.13 -10.01
CA ALA A 278 -1.92 11.04 -9.08
C ALA A 278 -3.21 10.81 -8.27
N ARG A 279 -3.66 9.56 -8.23
CA ARG A 279 -4.93 9.16 -7.63
C ARG A 279 -4.82 7.75 -7.08
N ASP A 280 -5.21 7.59 -5.83
CA ASP A 280 -5.05 6.35 -5.10
C ASP A 280 -6.30 6.02 -4.29
N ASP A 281 -6.47 4.73 -4.02
CA ASP A 281 -7.44 4.24 -3.06
C ASP A 281 -6.98 2.90 -2.47
N ILE A 282 -7.19 2.72 -1.17
CA ILE A 282 -6.88 1.48 -0.45
C ILE A 282 -8.12 1.05 0.31
N ALA A 283 -8.46 -0.22 0.26
CA ALA A 283 -9.73 -0.69 0.79
C ALA A 283 -9.66 -2.09 1.40
N VAL A 284 -10.48 -2.28 2.43
CA VAL A 284 -11.00 -3.59 2.82
C VAL A 284 -12.44 -3.69 2.34
N VAL A 285 -12.73 -4.78 1.64
CA VAL A 285 -14.03 -5.03 1.01
C VAL A 285 -14.63 -6.28 1.66
N TRP A 286 -15.88 -6.21 2.08
CA TRP A 286 -16.61 -7.32 2.70
C TRP A 286 -17.74 -7.78 1.78
N PRO A 287 -17.49 -8.81 0.96
CA PRO A 287 -18.55 -9.43 0.18
C PRO A 287 -19.51 -10.23 1.09
N PRO A 288 -20.78 -10.41 0.71
CA PRO A 288 -21.69 -11.28 1.44
C PRO A 288 -21.22 -12.74 1.41
N GLY A 289 -21.29 -13.43 2.54
CA GLY A 289 -21.07 -14.88 2.63
C GLY A 289 -19.62 -15.37 2.45
N ARG A 290 -18.62 -14.49 2.34
CA ARG A 290 -17.20 -14.87 2.21
C ARG A 290 -16.27 -13.97 3.03
N LYS A 291 -15.00 -14.37 3.12
CA LYS A 291 -13.97 -13.59 3.80
C LYS A 291 -13.67 -12.27 3.05
N PRO A 292 -13.17 -11.23 3.76
CA PRO A 292 -12.89 -9.94 3.15
C PRO A 292 -11.84 -10.02 2.04
N LEU A 293 -11.90 -9.07 1.11
CA LEU A 293 -10.81 -8.76 0.20
C LEU A 293 -10.05 -7.54 0.73
N VAL A 294 -8.76 -7.45 0.42
CA VAL A 294 -7.96 -6.24 0.67
C VAL A 294 -7.33 -5.80 -0.63
N MET A 295 -7.37 -4.50 -0.93
CA MET A 295 -6.95 -3.94 -2.20
C MET A 295 -6.22 -2.61 -2.00
N ALA A 296 -5.21 -2.35 -2.81
CA ALA A 296 -4.59 -1.04 -2.96
C ALA A 296 -4.37 -0.74 -4.44
N ILE A 297 -4.81 0.43 -4.88
CA ILE A 297 -4.65 0.94 -6.24
C ILE A 297 -3.98 2.30 -6.14
N LEU A 298 -2.82 2.45 -6.74
CA LEU A 298 -2.07 3.69 -6.77
C LEU A 298 -1.71 4.04 -8.21
N THR A 299 -1.90 5.30 -8.58
CA THR A 299 -1.73 5.72 -9.98
C THR A 299 -1.08 7.08 -10.11
N TYR A 300 -0.38 7.30 -11.22
CA TYR A 300 0.04 8.63 -11.66
C TYR A 300 0.22 8.64 -13.18
N ARG A 301 0.44 9.81 -13.77
CA ARG A 301 0.67 9.99 -15.20
C ARG A 301 1.99 10.71 -15.48
N ASP A 302 2.57 10.44 -16.64
CA ASP A 302 3.66 11.27 -17.14
C ASP A 302 3.12 12.57 -17.74
N GLY A 303 4.01 13.52 -18.04
CA GLY A 303 3.66 14.76 -18.73
C GLY A 303 3.50 15.96 -17.80
N ALA A 304 2.47 16.77 -18.04
CA ALA A 304 2.26 18.04 -17.36
C ALA A 304 1.86 17.84 -15.88
N LYS A 305 2.34 18.73 -15.01
CA LYS A 305 2.07 18.65 -13.57
C LYS A 305 0.60 18.84 -13.22
N ASP A 306 -0.15 19.59 -14.02
CA ASP A 306 -1.53 19.98 -13.75
C ASP A 306 -2.60 19.00 -14.28
N ILE A 307 -2.16 17.86 -14.86
CA ILE A 307 -3.06 16.76 -15.25
C ILE A 307 -3.93 16.37 -14.05
N LYS A 308 -5.23 16.24 -14.29
CA LYS A 308 -6.21 15.94 -13.25
C LYS A 308 -6.29 14.43 -12.98
N ALA A 309 -6.56 14.08 -11.72
CA ALA A 309 -6.90 12.73 -11.32
C ALA A 309 -8.16 12.22 -12.04
N ASP A 310 -8.27 10.90 -12.19
CA ASP A 310 -9.44 10.24 -12.79
C ASP A 310 -9.83 9.03 -11.94
N ASP A 311 -10.98 9.15 -11.26
CA ASP A 311 -11.50 8.08 -10.40
C ASP A 311 -11.88 6.84 -11.20
N LYS A 312 -12.26 6.99 -12.47
CA LYS A 312 -12.74 5.87 -13.29
C LYS A 312 -11.66 4.81 -13.51
N LEU A 313 -10.39 5.22 -13.59
CA LEU A 313 -9.27 4.28 -13.66
C LEU A 313 -9.24 3.35 -12.43
N LEU A 314 -9.44 3.89 -11.23
CA LEU A 314 -9.46 3.11 -10.00
C LEU A 314 -10.66 2.16 -9.96
N ALA A 315 -11.85 2.64 -10.35
CA ALA A 315 -13.05 1.81 -10.43
C ALA A 315 -12.89 0.65 -11.42
N ASP A 316 -12.39 0.91 -12.63
CA ASP A 316 -12.20 -0.11 -13.66
C ASP A 316 -11.11 -1.12 -13.24
N ALA A 317 -10.04 -0.66 -12.59
CA ALA A 317 -8.99 -1.53 -12.06
C ALA A 317 -9.49 -2.40 -10.89
N ALA A 318 -10.31 -1.85 -9.99
CA ALA A 318 -10.94 -2.60 -8.91
C ALA A 318 -11.88 -3.69 -9.47
N LYS A 319 -12.71 -3.36 -10.46
CA LYS A 319 -13.59 -4.31 -11.15
C LYS A 319 -12.82 -5.47 -11.77
N ALA A 320 -11.73 -5.17 -12.48
CA ALA A 320 -10.87 -6.19 -13.07
C ALA A 320 -10.23 -7.09 -12.01
N ALA A 321 -9.79 -6.52 -10.88
CA ALA A 321 -9.23 -7.30 -9.77
C ALA A 321 -10.27 -8.19 -9.08
N VAL A 322 -11.48 -7.70 -8.81
CA VAL A 322 -12.58 -8.47 -8.22
C VAL A 322 -12.96 -9.65 -9.12
N THR A 323 -13.11 -9.40 -10.42
CA THR A 323 -13.38 -10.44 -11.42
C THR A 323 -12.29 -11.52 -11.40
N ALA A 324 -11.01 -11.12 -11.39
CA ALA A 324 -9.88 -12.06 -11.34
C ALA A 324 -9.78 -12.85 -10.03
N LEU A 325 -10.27 -12.28 -8.92
CA LEU A 325 -10.46 -12.94 -7.62
C LEU A 325 -11.71 -13.83 -7.56
N GLY A 326 -12.32 -14.15 -8.71
CA GLY A 326 -13.48 -15.06 -8.81
C GLY A 326 -14.65 -14.60 -7.97
N ALA A 327 -14.80 -13.29 -7.83
CA ALA A 327 -16.01 -12.67 -7.37
C ALA A 327 -16.76 -12.19 -8.61
N GLU A 328 -17.72 -12.99 -9.05
CA GLU A 328 -18.54 -12.61 -10.19
C GLU A 328 -19.47 -11.44 -9.80
N HIS A 329 -19.71 -10.55 -10.77
CA HIS A 329 -20.68 -9.47 -10.72
C HIS A 329 -22.05 -9.98 -11.17
#